data_AF-A0A2V6AW17-F1
#
_entry.id   AF-A0A2V6AW17-F1
#
_cell.length_a   1.000
_cell.length_b   1.000
_cell.length_c   1.000
_cell.angle_alpha   90.00
_cell.angle_beta   90.00
_cell.angle_gamma   90.00
#
_symmetry.space_group_name_H-M   'P 1'
#
loop_
_entity.id
_entity.type
_entity.pdbx_description
1 polymer ?
#
loop_
_entity_poly.entity_id
_entity_poly.type
_entity_poly.pdbx_seq_one_letter_code
_entity_poly.pdbx_strand_id
1 'polypeptide(L)'
;MAGGYIAGAIAAAFFIHSAQYYTIIFLVGGIIGAILLLAVFDWALIVVSSLIGAHLIQSAIVLPPTGSTLVFIGLAILGILVQAAWFRRTAV
;
A
#
# COMPACT_ATOMS: atom_id res chain seq x y z
N MET A 1 11.00 2.69 4.63
CA MET A 1 11.51 3.82 5.44
C MET A 1 11.12 5.20 4.90
N ALA A 2 10.86 5.37 3.59
CA ALA A 2 10.44 6.66 3.02
C ALA A 2 9.10 7.21 3.57
N GLY A 3 8.09 6.35 3.79
CA GLY A 3 6.78 6.80 4.29
C GLY A 3 6.83 7.43 5.70
N GLY A 4 7.63 6.87 6.61
CA GLY A 4 7.80 7.42 7.96
C GLY A 4 8.52 8.78 7.98
N TYR A 5 9.45 9.00 7.04
CA TYR A 5 10.13 10.28 6.88
C TYR A 5 9.18 11.39 6.40
N ILE A 6 8.31 11.08 5.43
CA ILE A 6 7.29 12.02 4.94
C ILE A 6 6.27 12.34 6.03
N ALA A 7 5.81 11.33 6.78
CA ALA A 7 4.90 11.52 7.91
C ALA A 7 5.53 12.39 9.03
N GLY A 8 6.81 12.16 9.35
CA GLY A 8 7.55 12.96 10.33
C GLY A 8 7.76 14.42 9.89
N ALA A 9 8.06 14.64 8.61
CA ALA A 9 8.24 15.99 8.05
C ALA A 9 6.93 16.80 8.06
N ILE A 10 5.80 16.16 7.73
CA ILE A 10 4.48 16.79 7.79
C ILE A 10 4.12 17.12 9.25
N ALA A 11 4.30 16.17 10.17
CA ALA A 11 4.03 16.41 11.60
C ALA A 11 4.86 17.59 12.15
N ALA A 12 6.15 17.65 11.83
CA ALA A 12 7.03 18.74 12.24
C ALA A 12 6.60 20.12 11.71
N ALA A 13 6.04 20.19 10.50
CA ALA A 13 5.53 21.44 9.93
C ALA A 13 4.25 21.94 10.64
N PHE A 14 3.40 21.03 11.11
CA PHE A 14 2.16 21.39 11.81
C PHE A 14 2.36 21.72 13.30
N PHE A 15 3.41 21.20 13.94
CA PHE A 15 3.65 21.37 15.38
C PHE A 15 4.09 22.77 15.84
N ILE A 16 4.45 23.67 14.92
CA ILE A 16 5.03 24.99 15.26
C ILE A 16 3.97 26.03 15.70
N HIS A 17 2.67 25.80 15.45
CA HIS A 17 1.67 26.90 15.49
C HIS A 17 0.50 26.77 16.49
N SER A 18 0.45 25.81 17.42
CA SER A 18 -0.78 25.62 18.25
C SER A 18 -0.53 25.10 19.66
N ALA A 19 -0.04 25.97 20.55
CA ALA A 19 0.32 25.63 21.94
C ALA A 19 -0.87 25.37 22.90
N GLN A 20 -2.11 25.73 22.55
CA GLN A 20 -3.26 25.65 23.49
C GLN A 20 -4.24 24.48 23.22
N TYR A 21 -4.27 23.92 22.01
CA TYR A 21 -5.12 22.77 21.63
C TYR A 21 -4.31 21.56 21.12
N TYR A 22 -3.00 21.56 21.37
CA TYR A 22 -2.02 20.63 20.84
C TYR A 22 -2.43 19.15 20.98
N THR A 23 -2.87 18.75 22.17
CA THR A 23 -3.22 17.34 22.46
C THR A 23 -4.41 16.87 21.62
N ILE A 24 -5.43 17.71 21.44
CA ILE A 24 -6.64 17.37 20.69
C ILE A 24 -6.33 17.33 19.19
N ILE A 25 -5.59 18.32 18.68
CA ILE A 25 -5.20 18.39 17.26
C ILE A 25 -4.28 17.21 16.91
N PHE A 26 -3.34 16.86 17.78
CA PHE A 26 -2.46 15.71 17.59
C PHE A 26 -3.23 14.38 17.61
N LEU A 27 -4.18 14.21 18.54
CA LEU A 27 -5.01 13.02 18.60
C LEU A 27 -5.87 12.87 17.35
N VAL A 28 -6.56 13.93 16.93
CA VAL A 28 -7.41 13.93 15.73
C VAL A 28 -6.57 13.72 14.47
N GLY A 29 -5.44 14.42 14.35
CA GLY A 29 -4.50 14.24 13.25
C GLY A 29 -3.91 12.83 13.20
N GLY A 30 -3.60 12.24 14.37
CA GLY A 30 -3.12 10.86 14.49
C GLY A 30 -4.19 9.83 14.08
N ILE A 31 -5.44 10.02 14.49
CA ILE A 31 -6.56 9.14 14.10
C ILE A 31 -6.82 9.25 12.59
N ILE A 32 -6.87 10.46 12.05
CA ILE A 32 -7.01 10.67 10.59
C ILE A 32 -5.85 10.01 9.85
N GLY A 33 -4.61 10.21 10.33
CA GLY A 33 -3.43 9.58 9.77
C GLY A 33 -3.49 8.05 9.81
N ALA A 34 -3.98 7.46 10.90
CA ALA A 34 -4.17 6.02 11.02
C ALA A 34 -5.23 5.50 10.06
N ILE A 35 -6.37 6.19 9.90
CA ILE A 35 -7.43 5.85 8.94
C ILE A 35 -6.90 5.92 7.51
N LEU A 36 -6.15 6.99 7.18
CA LEU A 36 -5.52 7.13 5.88
C LEU A 36 -4.50 6.00 5.62
N LEU A 37 -3.72 5.62 6.64
CA LEU A 37 -2.76 4.54 6.53
C LEU A 37 -3.46 3.19 6.31
N LEU A 38 -4.58 2.92 7.00
CA LEU A 38 -5.40 1.72 6.75
C LEU A 38 -5.85 1.65 5.29
N ALA A 39 -6.36 2.76 4.74
CA ALA A 39 -6.77 2.81 3.34
C ALA A 39 -5.61 2.55 2.36
N VAL A 40 -4.40 3.04 2.66
CA VAL A 40 -3.20 2.77 1.85
C VAL A 40 -2.70 1.33 2.05
N PHE A 41 -2.86 0.78 3.24
CA PHE A 41 -2.42 -0.57 3.59
C PHE A 41 -3.13 -1.64 2.76
N ASP A 42 -4.42 -1.47 2.49
CA ASP A 42 -5.17 -2.37 1.61
C ASP A 42 -4.59 -2.41 0.18
N TRP A 43 -4.22 -1.25 -0.38
CA TRP A 43 -3.55 -1.17 -1.67
C TRP A 43 -2.17 -1.83 -1.65
N ALA A 44 -1.40 -1.65 -0.57
CA ALA A 44 -0.11 -2.30 -0.40
C ALA A 44 -0.26 -3.83 -0.33
N LEU A 45 -1.26 -4.33 0.40
CA LEU A 45 -1.58 -5.77 0.48
C LEU A 45 -1.92 -6.35 -0.89
N ILE A 46 -2.72 -5.65 -1.71
CA ILE A 46 -3.06 -6.09 -3.07
C ILE A 46 -1.80 -6.26 -3.93
N VAL A 47 -0.92 -5.27 -3.92
CA VAL A 47 0.33 -5.30 -4.70
C VAL A 47 1.24 -6.41 -4.23
N VAL A 48 1.47 -6.52 -2.92
CA VAL A 48 2.34 -7.55 -2.32
C VAL A 48 1.76 -8.95 -2.56
N SER A 49 0.45 -9.15 -2.38
CA SER A 49 -0.23 -10.42 -2.64
C SER A 49 -0.06 -10.85 -4.09
N SER A 50 -0.26 -9.93 -5.04
CA SER A 50 -0.14 -10.22 -6.47
C SER A 50 1.30 -10.57 -6.88
N LEU A 51 2.29 -9.88 -6.30
CA LEU A 51 3.71 -10.19 -6.52
C LEU A 51 4.08 -11.56 -5.96
N ILE A 52 3.67 -11.87 -4.73
CA ILE A 52 3.93 -13.18 -4.10
C ILE A 52 3.22 -14.28 -4.89
N GLY A 53 1.95 -14.09 -5.26
CA GLY A 53 1.19 -15.06 -6.06
C GLY A 53 1.85 -15.34 -7.41
N ALA A 54 2.28 -14.28 -8.12
CA ALA A 54 3.00 -14.42 -9.39
C ALA A 54 4.33 -15.17 -9.20
N HIS A 55 5.08 -14.88 -8.14
CA HIS A 55 6.32 -15.58 -7.83
C HIS A 55 6.08 -17.06 -7.53
N LEU A 56 5.04 -17.41 -6.77
CA LEU A 56 4.72 -18.80 -6.44
C LEU A 56 4.39 -19.60 -7.72
N ILE A 57 3.62 -19.02 -8.63
CA ILE A 57 3.29 -19.65 -9.92
C ILE A 57 4.55 -19.80 -10.79
N GLN A 58 5.39 -18.77 -10.84
CA GLN A 58 6.67 -18.82 -11.54
C GLN A 58 7.57 -19.95 -10.99
N SER A 59 7.65 -20.12 -9.68
CA SER A 59 8.46 -21.19 -9.06
C SER A 59 7.92 -22.60 -9.28
N ALA A 60 6.61 -22.74 -9.55
CA ALA A 60 5.98 -24.02 -9.82
C ALA A 60 6.11 -24.47 -11.28
N ILE A 61 6.44 -23.56 -12.20
CA ILE A 61 6.51 -23.82 -13.64
C ILE A 61 7.95 -23.65 -14.12
N VAL A 62 8.54 -24.74 -14.64
CA VAL A 62 9.89 -24.70 -15.21
C VAL A 62 9.79 -24.12 -16.64
N LEU A 63 9.94 -22.80 -16.76
CA LEU A 63 9.95 -22.08 -18.04
C LEU A 63 11.34 -21.49 -18.33
N PRO A 64 11.73 -21.31 -19.60
CA PRO A 64 12.95 -20.58 -19.95
C PRO A 64 12.96 -19.17 -19.35
N PRO A 65 14.14 -18.61 -19.01
CA PRO A 65 14.27 -17.36 -18.25
C PRO A 65 13.45 -16.19 -18.84
N THR A 66 13.43 -16.07 -20.16
CA THR A 66 12.69 -15.02 -20.88
C THR A 66 11.18 -15.17 -20.78
N GLY A 67 10.67 -16.41 -20.89
CA GLY A 67 9.25 -16.71 -20.73
C GLY A 67 8.78 -16.54 -19.29
N SER A 68 9.64 -16.89 -18.34
CA SER A 68 9.38 -16.77 -16.91
C SER A 68 9.12 -15.32 -16.47
N THR A 69 9.93 -14.37 -16.96
CA THR A 69 9.75 -12.94 -16.65
C THR A 69 8.46 -12.39 -17.25
N LEU A 70 8.12 -12.79 -18.48
CA LEU A 70 6.91 -12.34 -19.16
C LEU A 70 5.64 -12.81 -18.41
N VAL A 71 5.65 -14.09 -18.00
CA VAL A 71 4.56 -14.68 -17.21
C VAL A 71 4.46 -14.03 -15.83
N PHE A 72 5.58 -13.76 -15.16
CA PHE A 72 5.58 -13.07 -13.88
C PHE A 72 4.92 -11.68 -13.98
N ILE A 73 5.35 -10.85 -14.93
CA ILE A 73 4.80 -9.50 -15.12
C ILE A 73 3.31 -9.58 -15.49
N GLY A 74 2.94 -10.48 -16.39
CA GLY A 74 1.55 -10.68 -16.79
C GLY A 74 0.65 -11.09 -15.63
N LEU A 75 1.08 -12.06 -14.82
CA LEU A 75 0.35 -12.53 -13.65
C LEU A 75 0.29 -11.47 -12.54
N ALA A 76 1.36 -10.72 -12.31
CA ALA A 76 1.38 -9.65 -11.32
C ALA A 76 0.39 -8.54 -11.69
N ILE A 77 0.39 -8.10 -12.95
CA ILE A 77 -0.58 -7.09 -13.44
C ILE A 77 -2.00 -7.64 -13.33
N LEU A 78 -2.24 -8.88 -13.75
CA LEU A 78 -3.56 -9.49 -13.71
C LEU A 78 -4.07 -9.66 -12.27
N GLY A 79 -3.20 -10.08 -11.34
CA GLY A 79 -3.50 -10.15 -9.91
C GLY A 79 -3.91 -8.78 -9.35
N ILE A 80 -3.12 -7.74 -9.65
CA ILE A 80 -3.42 -6.37 -9.19
C ILE A 80 -4.77 -5.90 -9.75
N LEU A 81 -5.01 -6.07 -11.05
CA LEU A 81 -6.26 -5.64 -11.69
C LEU A 81 -7.48 -6.36 -11.11
N VAL A 82 -7.40 -7.67 -10.90
CA VAL A 82 -8.50 -8.47 -10.35
C VAL A 82 -8.77 -8.09 -8.89
N GLN A 83 -7.74 -8.04 -8.05
CA GLN A 83 -7.87 -7.70 -6.64
C GLN A 83 -8.33 -6.25 -6.45
N ALA A 84 -7.80 -5.30 -7.24
CA ALA A 84 -8.24 -3.90 -7.21
C ALA A 84 -9.69 -3.73 -7.69
N ALA A 85 -10.10 -4.44 -8.75
CA ALA A 85 -11.48 -4.40 -9.23
C ALA A 85 -12.46 -4.97 -8.19
N TRP A 86 -12.05 -6.01 -7.46
CA TRP A 86 -12.85 -6.60 -6.39
C TRP A 86 -12.96 -5.65 -5.19
N PHE A 87 -11.85 -5.05 -4.76
CA PHE A 87 -11.83 -4.05 -3.69
C PHE A 87 -12.72 -2.83 -4.01
N ARG A 88 -12.70 -2.35 -5.26
CA ARG A 88 -13.60 -1.26 -5.70
C ARG A 88 -15.08 -1.64 -5.70
N ARG A 89 -15.42 -2.93 -5.84
CA ARG A 89 -16.82 -3.40 -5.79
C ARG A 89 -17.36 -3.54 -4.37
N THR A 90 -16.50 -3.84 -3.40
CA THR A 90 -16.91 -3.96 -2.00
C THR A 90 -16.96 -2.61 -1.27
N ALA A 91 -16.27 -1.60 -1.81
CA ALA A 91 -16.25 -0.24 -1.28
C ALA A 91 -17.38 0.67 -1.82
N VAL A 92 -18.14 0.23 -2.82
CA VAL A 92 -19.30 0.94 -3.43
C VAL A 92 -20.58 0.23 -3.02
#